data_AF-A0A3M1E5T2-F1
#
_entry.id   AF-A0A3M1E5T2-F1
#
_cell.length_a   1.000
_cell.length_b   1.000
_cell.length_c   1.000
_cell.angle_alpha   90.00
_cell.angle_beta   90.00
_cell.angle_gamma   90.00
#
_symmetry.space_group_name_H-M   'P 1'
#
loop_
_entity.id
_entity.type
_entity.pdbx_description
1 polymer ?
#
loop_
_entity_poly.entity_id
_entity_poly.type
_entity_poly.pdbx_seq_one_letter_code
_entity_poly.pdbx_strand_id
1 'polypeptide(L)' 'MAALARPKHLWAIFLFYLAWSGAIELIQPYVNRCGEWMDLAANAAGLLLGLFLVRCVSPNANKAIAVK' A
#
# COMPACT_ATOMS: atom_id res chain seq x y z
N MET A 1 -5.88 -26.16 -2.53
CA MET A 1 -4.70 -25.34 -2.17
C MET A 1 -4.80 -24.05 -2.95
N ALA A 2 -5.10 -22.94 -2.28
CA ALA A 2 -5.38 -21.67 -2.93
C ALA A 2 -4.13 -21.22 -3.69
N ALA A 3 -4.22 -21.22 -5.02
CA ALA A 3 -3.26 -20.58 -5.89
C ALA A 3 -3.27 -19.10 -5.55
N LEU A 4 -2.29 -18.65 -4.75
CA LEU A 4 -2.08 -17.24 -4.47
C LEU A 4 -1.69 -16.58 -5.79
N ALA A 5 -2.70 -16.14 -6.53
CA ALA A 5 -2.56 -15.49 -7.81
C ALA A 5 -1.61 -14.31 -7.61
N ARG A 6 -0.40 -14.40 -8.18
CA ARG A 6 0.60 -13.33 -8.06
C ARG A 6 -0.06 -12.04 -8.58
N PRO A 7 -0.32 -11.04 -7.72
CA PRO A 7 -1.00 -9.85 -8.16
C PRO A 7 -0.05 -9.10 -9.10
N LYS A 8 -0.33 -9.16 -10.40
CA LYS A 8 0.45 -8.46 -11.45
C LYS A 8 0.37 -6.93 -11.32
N HIS A 9 -0.47 -6.43 -10.41
CA HIS A 9 -0.79 -5.02 -10.22
C HIS A 9 -0.59 -4.54 -8.78
N LEU A 10 0.34 -5.15 -8.01
CA LEU A 10 0.67 -4.73 -6.64
C LEU A 10 0.92 -3.21 -6.52
N TRP A 11 1.62 -2.61 -7.49
CA TRP A 11 1.82 -1.16 -7.53
C TRP A 11 0.54 -0.37 -7.75
N ALA A 12 -0.38 -0.85 -8.59
CA ALA A 12 -1.66 -0.19 -8.77
C ALA A 12 -2.52 -0.27 -7.50
N ILE A 13 -2.45 -1.39 -6.77
CA ILE A 13 -3.12 -1.56 -5.48
C ILE A 13 -2.51 -0.62 -4.43
N PHE A 14 -1.18 -0.49 -4.41
CA PHE A 14 -0.45 0.43 -3.54
C PHE A 14 -0.89 1.89 -3.80
N LEU A 15 -0.86 2.32 -5.07
CA LEU A 15 -1.25 3.67 -5.46
C LEU A 15 -2.73 3.94 -5.17
N PHE A 16 -3.60 2.95 -5.42
CA PHE A 16 -5.02 3.06 -5.10
C PHE A 16 -5.23 3.26 -3.59
N TYR A 17 -4.60 2.47 -2.74
CA TYR A 17 -4.71 2.61 -1.29
C TYR A 17 -4.13 3.93 -0.79
N LEU A 18 -3.02 4.39 -1.36
CA LEU A 18 -2.43 5.68 -1.02
C LEU A 18 -3.35 6.84 -1.40
N ALA A 19 -3.92 6.83 -2.61
CA ALA A 19 -4.87 7.83 -3.08
C ALA A 19 -6.17 7.81 -2.26
N TRP A 20 -6.67 6.62 -1.93
CA TRP A 20 -7.86 6.44 -1.10
C TRP A 20 -7.62 6.94 0.34
N SER A 21 -6.46 6.65 0.93
CA SER A 21 -6.06 7.16 2.24
C SER A 21 -6.02 8.70 2.27
N GLY A 22 -5.44 9.33 1.23
CA GLY A 22 -5.42 10.79 1.11
C GLY A 22 -6.81 11.40 0.87
N ALA A 23 -7.69 10.70 0.14
CA ALA A 23 -9.08 11.13 -0.04
C ALA A 23 -9.87 11.11 1.28
N ILE A 24 -9.62 10.11 2.13
CA ILE A 24 -10.22 10.04 3.46
C ILE A 24 -9.71 11.20 4.33
N GLU A 25 -8.43 11.52 4.30
CA GLU A 25 -7.86 12.67 5.02
C GLU A 25 -8.46 14.01 4.60
N LEU A 26 -8.81 14.18 3.31
CA LEU A 26 -9.55 15.34 2.83
C LEU A 26 -10.99 15.41 3.40
N ILE A 27 -11.61 14.27 3.64
CA ILE A 27 -12.98 14.15 4.17
C ILE A 27 -12.98 14.28 5.70
N GLN A 28 -11.94 13.80 6.40
CA GLN A 28 -11.82 13.82 7.86
C GLN A 28 -12.12 15.19 8.53
N PRO A 29 -11.64 16.35 8.03
CA PRO A 29 -11.94 17.65 8.65
C PRO A 29 -13.42 18.04 8.58
N TYR A 30 -14.19 17.52 7.62
CA TYR A 30 -15.63 17.78 7.51
C TYR A 30 -16.46 17.00 8.54
N VAL A 31 -15.86 16.01 9.22
CA VAL A 31 -16.49 15.21 10.28
C VAL A 31 -16.02 15.63 11.68
N ASN A 32 -15.47 16.85 11.81
CA ASN A 32 -15.03 17.43 13.09
C ASN A 32 -13.88 16.64 13.76
N ARG A 33 -13.02 16.02 12.94
CA ARG A 33 -11.75 15.39 13.35
C ARG A 33 -10.61 16.14 12.66
N CYS A 34 -9.68 16.70 13.43
CA CYS A 34 -8.44 17.22 12.85
C CYS A 34 -7.72 16.08 12.16
N GLY A 35 -7.44 16.21 10.86
CA GLY A 35 -6.76 15.20 10.07
C GLY A 35 -5.47 14.80 10.78
N GLU A 36 -5.49 13.61 11.38
CA GLU A 36 -4.27 13.05 11.94
C GLU A 36 -3.47 12.55 10.75
N TRP A 37 -2.56 13.38 10.25
CA TRP A 37 -1.53 12.99 9.29
C TRP A 37 -0.76 11.73 9.73
N MET A 38 -0.85 11.40 11.02
CA MET A 38 -0.38 10.16 11.63
C MET A 38 -1.09 8.91 11.09
N ASP A 39 -2.37 9.00 10.73
CA ASP A 39 -3.14 7.91 10.11
C ASP A 39 -2.71 7.70 8.66
N LEU A 40 -2.47 8.79 7.90
CA LEU A 40 -1.86 8.70 6.57
C LEU A 40 -0.44 8.09 6.65
N ALA A 41 0.37 8.53 7.62
CA ALA A 41 1.71 8.01 7.84
C ALA A 41 1.70 6.53 8.23
N ALA A 42 0.76 6.08 9.07
CA ALA A 42 0.60 4.68 9.45
C ALA A 42 0.22 3.81 8.25
N ASN A 43 -0.70 4.26 7.40
CA ASN A 43 -1.07 3.57 6.18
C ASN A 43 0.11 3.46 5.20
N ALA A 44 0.87 4.55 5.00
CA ALA A 44 2.07 4.53 4.17
C ALA A 44 3.18 3.62 4.73
N ALA A 45 3.40 3.65 6.04
CA ALA A 45 4.40 2.82 6.72
C ALA A 45 4.04 1.33 6.63
N GLY A 46 2.76 0.96 6.81
CA GLY A 46 2.29 -0.41 6.67
C GLY A 46 2.49 -0.96 5.25
N LEU A 47 2.24 -0.13 4.23
CA LEU A 47 2.48 -0.45 2.82
C LEU A 47 3.97 -0.66 2.51
N LEU A 48 4.85 0.20 3.03
CA LEU A 48 6.31 0.04 2.91
C LEU A 48 6.83 -1.21 3.63
N LEU A 49 6.33 -1.49 4.83
CA LEU A 49 6.66 -2.70 5.57
C LEU A 49 6.21 -3.96 4.83
N GLY A 50 5.01 -3.96 4.26
CA GLY A 50 4.52 -5.06 3.42
C GLY A 50 5.43 -5.33 2.21
N LEU A 51 5.87 -4.26 1.53
CA LEU A 51 6.82 -4.37 0.42
C LEU A 51 8.18 -4.91 0.87
N PHE A 52 8.68 -4.44 2.00
CA PHE A 52 9.93 -4.90 2.61
C PHE A 52 9.87 -6.39 2.97
N LEU A 53 8.77 -6.84 3.59
CA LEU A 53 8.57 -8.24 3.93
C LEU A 53 8.51 -9.15 2.69
N VAL A 54 7.80 -8.72 1.62
CA VAL A 54 7.81 -9.45 0.34
C VAL A 54 9.22 -9.57 -0.22
N ARG A 55 10.03 -8.51 -0.11
CA ARG A 55 11.43 -8.50 -0.56
C ARG A 55 12.31 -9.46 0.25
N CYS A 56 12.15 -9.49 1.56
CA CYS A 56 12.89 -10.39 2.47
C CYS A 56 12.50 -11.86 2.28
N VAL A 57 11.21 -12.15 2.14
CA VAL A 57 10.70 -13.52 2.00
C VAL A 57 10.93 -14.06 0.59
N SER A 58 10.88 -13.22 -0.44
CA SER A 58 11.09 -13.63 -1.84
C SER A 58 12.08 -12.70 -2.56
N PRO A 59 13.40 -12.88 -2.36
CA PRO A 59 14.40 -12.06 -3.02
C PRO A 59 14.39 -12.20 -4.56
N ASN A 60 13.74 -13.23 -5.12
CA ASN A 60 13.60 -13.46 -6.56
C ASN A 60 12.29 -12.92 -7.17
N ALA A 61 11.34 -12.41 -6.37
CA ALA A 61 10.12 -11.78 -6.89
C ALA A 61 10.41 -10.48 -7.70
N ASN A 62 11.60 -9.88 -7.52
CA ASN A 62 12.06 -8.71 -8.26
C ASN A 62 12.04 -8.90 -9.79
N LYS A 63 12.23 -10.13 -10.30
CA LYS A 63 12.18 -10.38 -11.75
C LYS A 63 10.77 -10.23 -12.34
N ALA A 64 9.71 -10.36 -11.53
CA ALA A 64 8.34 -10.18 -12.02
C ALA A 64 7.88 -8.72 -12.05
N ILE A 65 8.55 -7.84 -11.30
CA ILE A 65 8.24 -6.41 -11.20
C ILE A 65 9.13 -5.59 -12.16
N ALA A 66 10.39 -6.01 -12.36
CA ALA A 66 11.37 -5.27 -13.18
C ALA A 66 11.42 -5.70 -14.66
N VAL A 67 10.70 -6.77 -15.07
CA VAL A 67 10.71 -7.31 -16.45
C VAL A 67 9.42 -6.98 -17.20
N LYS A 68 8.70 -5.93 -16.80
CA LYS A 68 7.58 -5.40 -17.58
C LYS A 68 7.69 -3.89 -17.73
#